data_AF-W9X9J2-F1
#
_entry.id   AF-W9X9J2-F1
#
_cell.length_a   1.000
_cell.length_b   1.000
_cell.length_c   1.000
_cell.angle_alpha   90.00
_cell.angle_beta   90.00
_cell.angle_gamma   90.00
#
_symmetry.space_group_name_H-M   'P 1'
#
loop_
_entity.id
_entity.type
_entity.pdbx_description
1 polymer ?
#
loop_
_entity_poly.entity_id
_entity_poly.type
_entity_poly.pdbx_seq_one_letter_code
_entity_poly.pdbx_strand_id
1 'polypeptide(L)'
;MKGKQVVRQPDAQFSSKKLGGPSLIVEVAWTQSPKNLQKLAHDYILGTNEEVRTVIGVDVNTSRGKGARVSVWRPVYDKDKNAVGVGCDSTEIRSKDGVKNPDPKAGLRLTLEDFAYDRNPGQYPFLNSTNVFIPLDDLVSMLEESEEAQEDFKAEQPRRTSG
;
A
#
# COMPACT_ATOMS: atom_id res chain seq x y z
N MET A 1 -4.58 12.53 29.44
CA MET A 1 -3.40 12.96 28.64
C MET A 1 -3.83 13.02 27.19
N LYS A 2 -3.79 14.18 26.53
CA LYS A 2 -4.07 14.27 25.09
C LYS A 2 -2.91 13.60 24.35
N GLY A 3 -3.18 12.49 23.68
CA GLY A 3 -2.20 11.81 22.83
C GLY A 3 -1.66 12.77 21.78
N LYS A 4 -0.34 12.75 21.57
CA LYS A 4 0.32 13.58 20.57
C LYS A 4 -0.25 13.23 19.20
N GLN A 5 -0.91 14.18 18.54
CA GLN A 5 -1.46 13.97 17.20
C GLN A 5 -0.29 13.77 16.23
N VAL A 6 -0.09 12.55 15.76
CA VAL A 6 0.97 12.22 14.80
C VAL A 6 0.45 12.59 13.42
N VAL A 7 0.96 13.69 12.86
CA VAL A 7 0.70 14.05 11.46
C VAL A 7 1.62 13.21 10.59
N ARG A 8 1.05 12.48 9.63
CA ARG A 8 1.77 11.72 8.61
C ARG A 8 1.40 12.24 7.23
N GLN A 9 2.31 12.08 6.27
CA GLN A 9 2.09 12.38 4.86
C GLN A 9 2.32 11.09 4.08
N PRO A 10 1.27 10.28 3.87
CA PRO A 10 1.39 9.08 3.05
C PRO A 10 1.69 9.46 1.61
N ASP A 11 2.30 8.55 0.85
CA ASP A 11 2.64 8.80 -0.56
C ASP A 11 1.38 8.96 -1.41
N ALA A 12 0.33 8.20 -1.09
CA ALA A 12 -1.03 8.48 -1.58
C ALA A 12 -2.09 8.06 -0.57
N GLN A 13 -3.28 8.62 -0.71
CA GLN A 13 -4.41 8.30 0.15
C GLN A 13 -5.74 8.44 -0.59
N PHE A 14 -6.72 7.66 -0.17
CA PHE A 14 -8.11 7.79 -0.58
C PHE A 14 -8.96 8.13 0.65
N SER A 15 -9.78 9.16 0.53
CA SER A 15 -10.72 9.60 1.55
C SER A 15 -12.11 9.76 0.96
N SER A 16 -13.13 9.56 1.79
CA SER A 16 -14.50 9.89 1.44
C SER A 16 -14.89 11.20 2.14
N LYS A 17 -15.77 12.01 1.52
CA LYS A 17 -16.24 13.29 2.11
C LYS A 17 -16.89 13.15 3.48
N LYS A 18 -17.34 11.95 3.84
CA LYS A 18 -18.00 11.67 5.12
C LYS A 18 -17.01 11.47 6.26
N LEU A 19 -15.75 11.20 5.94
CA LEU A 19 -14.72 10.84 6.90
C LEU A 19 -13.83 12.04 7.17
N GLY A 20 -13.41 12.19 8.44
CA GLY A 20 -12.41 13.17 8.84
C GLY A 20 -10.98 12.83 8.38
N GLY A 21 -10.78 11.65 7.78
CA GLY A 21 -9.49 11.12 7.37
C GLY A 21 -9.57 10.10 6.22
N PRO A 22 -8.42 9.56 5.78
CA PRO A 22 -8.37 8.56 4.72
C PRO A 22 -8.86 7.19 5.21
N SER A 23 -9.56 6.47 4.35
CA SER A 23 -9.95 5.07 4.58
C SER A 23 -8.92 4.09 4.01
N LEU A 24 -8.17 4.52 2.99
CA LEU A 24 -7.11 3.74 2.36
C LEU A 24 -5.85 4.59 2.21
N ILE A 25 -4.71 3.99 2.55
CA ILE A 25 -3.39 4.61 2.47
C ILE A 25 -2.48 3.78 1.57
N VAL A 26 -1.63 4.45 0.80
CA VAL A 26 -0.58 3.83 0.00
C VAL A 26 0.78 4.39 0.44
N GLU A 27 1.73 3.47 0.66
CA GLU A 27 3.12 3.78 1.00
C GLU A 27 4.05 2.99 0.08
N VAL A 28 5.06 3.65 -0.44
CA VAL A 28 6.11 3.07 -1.28
C VAL A 28 7.43 3.13 -0.50
N ALA A 29 8.00 1.96 -0.24
CA ALA A 29 9.36 1.83 0.25
C ALA A 29 10.30 1.67 -0.94
N TRP A 30 11.34 2.50 -0.97
CA TRP A 30 12.44 2.39 -1.91
C TRP A 30 13.74 2.32 -1.13
N THR A 31 14.81 1.75 -1.69
CA THR A 31 16.06 1.70 -0.90
C THR A 31 16.63 3.08 -0.50
N GLN A 32 16.27 4.14 -1.23
CA GLN A 32 16.69 5.52 -0.94
C GLN A 32 15.81 6.16 0.14
N SER A 33 14.63 5.59 0.41
CA SER A 33 13.68 5.99 1.46
C SER A 33 13.10 4.72 2.10
N PRO A 34 13.91 4.00 2.89
CA PRO A 34 13.47 2.74 3.47
C PRO A 34 12.36 3.01 4.47
N LYS A 35 11.20 2.37 4.27
CA LYS A 35 10.07 2.44 5.20
C LYS A 35 9.85 1.07 5.81
N ASN A 36 9.60 1.03 7.12
CA ASN A 36 9.05 -0.18 7.73
C ASN A 36 7.54 -0.22 7.45
N LEU A 37 7.17 -0.72 6.27
CA LEU A 37 5.79 -0.72 5.77
C LEU A 37 4.83 -1.44 6.72
N GLN A 38 5.26 -2.56 7.32
CA GLN A 38 4.44 -3.27 8.28
C GLN A 38 4.15 -2.42 9.52
N LYS A 39 5.18 -1.78 10.10
CA LYS A 39 4.98 -0.87 11.23
C LYS A 39 4.06 0.29 10.85
N LEU A 40 4.27 0.91 9.69
CA LEU A 40 3.39 1.98 9.21
C LEU A 40 1.95 1.52 9.07
N ALA A 41 1.72 0.34 8.50
CA ALA A 41 0.38 -0.22 8.35
C ALA A 41 -0.32 -0.44 9.69
N HIS A 42 0.39 -1.01 10.67
CA HIS A 42 -0.13 -1.18 12.03
C HIS A 42 -0.40 0.18 12.69
N ASP A 43 0.51 1.14 12.57
CA ASP A 43 0.37 2.48 13.14
C ASP A 43 -0.84 3.21 12.53
N TYR A 44 -1.06 3.10 11.22
CA TYR A 44 -2.22 3.70 10.56
C TYR A 44 -3.53 3.03 10.98
N ILE A 45 -3.61 1.69 10.90
CA ILE A 45 -4.85 0.97 11.18
C ILE A 45 -5.24 1.07 12.65
N LEU A 46 -4.32 0.74 13.57
CA LEU A 46 -4.62 0.71 15.00
C LEU A 46 -4.59 2.11 15.61
N GLY A 47 -3.67 2.97 15.16
CA GLY A 47 -3.55 4.34 15.67
C GLY A 47 -4.71 5.24 15.26
N THR A 48 -5.50 4.84 14.26
CA THR A 48 -6.75 5.50 13.87
C THR A 48 -7.99 4.76 14.37
N ASN A 49 -7.89 3.75 15.23
CA ASN A 49 -9.05 2.95 15.63
C ASN A 49 -9.87 2.48 14.41
N GLU A 50 -9.13 1.90 13.45
CA GLU A 50 -9.63 1.33 12.20
C GLU A 50 -10.33 2.32 11.24
N GLU A 51 -10.10 3.65 11.39
CA GLU A 51 -10.50 4.62 10.36
C GLU A 51 -9.85 4.33 9.02
N VAL A 52 -8.56 4.02 9.08
CA VAL A 52 -7.86 3.42 7.96
C VAL A 52 -8.21 1.93 7.93
N ARG A 53 -8.98 1.52 6.93
CA ARG A 53 -9.38 0.13 6.68
C ARG A 53 -8.31 -0.66 5.94
N THR A 54 -7.54 0.03 5.12
CA THR A 54 -6.60 -0.64 4.22
C THR A 54 -5.32 0.16 4.09
N VAL A 55 -4.19 -0.53 4.18
CA VAL A 55 -2.89 0.05 3.82
C VAL A 55 -2.28 -0.81 2.72
N ILE A 56 -1.87 -0.18 1.62
CA ILE A 56 -1.14 -0.80 0.53
C ILE A 56 0.32 -0.38 0.66
N GLY A 57 1.22 -1.35 0.73
CA GLY A 57 2.66 -1.12 0.72
C GLY A 57 3.29 -1.67 -0.53
N VAL A 58 4.03 -0.84 -1.25
CA VAL A 58 4.87 -1.27 -2.37
C VAL A 58 6.32 -1.22 -1.93
N ASP A 59 6.97 -2.37 -1.88
CA ASP A 59 8.38 -2.50 -1.51
C ASP A 59 9.21 -2.75 -2.77
N VAL A 60 10.04 -1.77 -3.15
CA VAL A 60 10.92 -1.85 -4.31
C VAL A 60 12.39 -1.87 -3.86
N ASN A 61 13.00 -3.05 -3.98
CA ASN A 61 14.33 -3.36 -3.44
C ASN A 61 15.46 -3.18 -4.46
N THR A 62 15.56 -2.00 -5.07
CA THR A 62 16.51 -1.70 -6.16
C THR A 62 18.00 -1.76 -5.80
N SER A 63 18.38 -1.60 -4.52
CA SER A 63 19.80 -1.63 -4.12
C SER A 63 20.36 -3.03 -3.87
N ARG A 64 19.48 -4.02 -3.63
CA ARG A 64 19.83 -5.41 -3.30
C ARG A 64 19.40 -6.38 -4.39
N GLY A 65 18.95 -5.86 -5.53
CA GLY A 65 18.42 -6.61 -6.66
C GLY A 65 17.33 -5.83 -7.38
N LYS A 66 16.51 -6.55 -8.14
CA LYS A 66 15.29 -6.08 -8.80
C LYS A 66 14.03 -6.59 -8.08
N GLY A 67 14.11 -6.87 -6.79
CA GLY A 67 12.96 -7.43 -6.06
C GLY A 67 11.85 -6.39 -5.90
N ALA A 68 10.60 -6.79 -6.14
CA ALA A 68 9.45 -5.93 -5.87
C ALA A 68 8.26 -6.73 -5.31
N ARG A 69 7.57 -6.16 -4.33
CA ARG A 69 6.44 -6.79 -3.65
C ARG A 69 5.36 -5.77 -3.34
N VAL A 70 4.10 -6.18 -3.48
CA VAL A 70 2.96 -5.43 -2.97
C VAL A 70 2.36 -6.17 -1.77
N SER A 71 2.00 -5.44 -0.73
CA SER A 71 1.37 -5.98 0.47
C SER A 71 0.13 -5.16 0.82
N VAL A 72 -0.92 -5.83 1.27
CA VAL A 72 -2.17 -5.21 1.69
C VAL A 72 -2.45 -5.60 3.13
N TRP A 73 -2.53 -4.60 4.00
CA TRP A 73 -2.88 -4.77 5.40
C TRP A 73 -4.32 -4.37 5.67
N ARG A 74 -5.02 -5.19 6.45
CA ARG A 74 -6.41 -4.99 6.86
C ARG A 74 -6.59 -5.34 8.34
N PRO A 75 -7.50 -4.67 9.07
CA PRO A 75 -7.89 -5.12 10.40
C PRO A 75 -8.46 -6.54 10.35
N VAL A 76 -8.11 -7.35 11.36
CA VAL A 76 -8.73 -8.66 11.59
C VAL A 76 -9.70 -8.53 12.73
N TYR A 77 -10.92 -9.03 12.53
CA TYR A 77 -11.98 -8.98 13.51
C TYR A 77 -12.24 -10.35 14.13
N ASP A 78 -12.55 -10.37 15.42
CA ASP A 78 -13.15 -11.55 16.05
C ASP A 78 -14.64 -11.69 15.67
N LYS A 79 -15.26 -12.75 16.19
CA LYS A 79 -16.69 -13.06 16.04
C LYS A 79 -17.62 -11.98 16.60
N ASP A 80 -17.13 -11.17 17.53
CA ASP A 80 -17.86 -10.06 18.15
C ASP A 80 -17.56 -8.71 17.47
N LYS A 81 -16.84 -8.74 16.33
CA LYS A 81 -16.42 -7.58 15.52
C LYS A 81 -15.44 -6.63 16.22
N ASN A 82 -14.68 -7.11 17.20
CA ASN A 82 -13.58 -6.34 17.77
C ASN A 82 -12.32 -6.55 16.93
N ALA A 83 -11.57 -5.48 16.69
CA ALA A 83 -10.27 -5.59 16.03
C ALA A 83 -9.29 -6.33 16.96
N VAL A 84 -8.77 -7.46 16.50
CA VAL A 84 -7.82 -8.31 17.25
C VAL A 84 -6.40 -8.29 16.67
N GLY A 85 -6.21 -7.61 15.54
CA GLY A 85 -4.91 -7.47 14.91
C GLY A 85 -5.00 -6.92 13.49
N VAL A 86 -3.91 -7.07 12.75
CA VAL A 86 -3.78 -6.64 11.37
C VAL A 86 -3.26 -7.82 10.55
N GLY A 87 -4.03 -8.23 9.54
CA GLY A 87 -3.67 -9.26 8.58
C GLY A 87 -2.87 -8.65 7.42
N CYS A 88 -2.10 -9.47 6.71
CA CYS A 88 -1.29 -9.04 5.58
C CYS A 88 -1.41 -10.05 4.44
N ASP A 89 -1.90 -9.59 3.30
CA ASP A 89 -1.84 -10.33 2.04
C ASP A 89 -0.68 -9.77 1.22
N SER A 90 0.27 -10.62 0.81
CA SER A 90 1.50 -10.17 0.15
C SER A 90 1.71 -10.92 -1.15
N THR A 91 1.98 -10.18 -2.23
CA THR A 91 2.22 -10.69 -3.57
C THR A 91 3.59 -10.24 -4.05
N GLU A 92 4.48 -11.20 -4.35
CA GLU A 92 5.72 -10.90 -5.07
C GLU A 92 5.39 -10.51 -6.52
N ILE A 93 5.90 -9.36 -6.96
CA ILE A 93 5.75 -8.87 -8.34
C ILE A 93 6.84 -9.49 -9.21
N ARG A 94 8.09 -9.32 -8.76
CA ARG A 94 9.28 -9.93 -9.35
C ARG A 94 10.30 -10.22 -8.26
N SER A 95 11.06 -11.30 -8.46
CA SER A 95 12.12 -11.74 -7.57
C SER A 95 13.30 -10.76 -7.55
N LYS A 96 14.23 -10.94 -6.60
CA LYS A 96 15.48 -10.16 -6.53
C LYS A 96 16.32 -10.19 -7.82
N ASP A 97 16.16 -11.24 -8.64
CA ASP A 97 16.89 -11.40 -9.90
C ASP A 97 16.12 -10.77 -11.09
N GLY A 98 14.97 -10.14 -10.81
CA GLY A 98 14.12 -9.48 -11.80
C GLY A 98 13.14 -10.40 -12.52
N VAL A 99 13.10 -11.69 -12.16
CA VAL A 99 12.16 -12.64 -12.76
C VAL A 99 10.76 -12.38 -12.23
N LYS A 100 9.82 -12.07 -13.14
CA LYS A 100 8.39 -11.88 -12.86
C LYS A 100 7.79 -13.13 -12.20
N ASN A 101 6.89 -12.93 -11.24
CA ASN A 101 6.13 -14.02 -10.64
C ASN A 101 5.32 -14.78 -11.71
N PRO A 102 5.47 -16.11 -11.83
CA PRO A 102 4.84 -16.87 -12.92
C PRO A 102 3.35 -17.19 -12.69
N ASP A 103 2.79 -16.92 -11.50
CA ASP A 103 1.39 -17.21 -11.21
C ASP A 103 0.47 -16.26 -12.00
N PRO A 104 -0.36 -16.76 -12.95
CA PRO A 104 -1.28 -15.92 -13.72
C PRO A 104 -2.40 -15.30 -12.86
N LYS A 105 -2.56 -15.77 -11.61
CA LYS A 105 -3.46 -15.18 -10.63
C LYS A 105 -2.73 -14.22 -9.71
N ALA A 106 -1.44 -13.97 -9.83
CA ALA A 106 -0.78 -12.95 -9.02
C ALA A 106 -1.27 -11.54 -9.41
N GLY A 107 -1.27 -10.63 -8.44
CA GLY A 107 -1.63 -9.23 -8.62
C GLY A 107 -2.08 -8.58 -7.32
N LEU A 108 -2.52 -7.32 -7.41
CA LEU A 108 -3.10 -6.58 -6.30
C LEU A 108 -4.61 -6.79 -6.28
N ARG A 109 -5.13 -7.35 -5.19
CA ARG A 109 -6.56 -7.57 -4.98
C ARG A 109 -7.09 -6.69 -3.85
N LEU A 110 -8.07 -5.89 -4.21
CA LEU A 110 -8.87 -5.10 -3.29
C LEU A 110 -10.35 -5.43 -3.51
N THR A 111 -11.17 -4.98 -2.58
CA THR A 111 -12.62 -4.96 -2.70
C THR A 111 -13.11 -3.54 -2.50
N LEU A 112 -14.35 -3.23 -2.86
CA LEU A 112 -14.89 -1.90 -2.55
C LEU A 112 -15.02 -1.65 -1.04
N GLU A 113 -15.01 -2.70 -0.22
CA GLU A 113 -14.96 -2.57 1.25
C GLU A 113 -13.66 -1.91 1.71
N ASP A 114 -12.56 -2.10 1.00
CA ASP A 114 -11.24 -1.55 1.35
C ASP A 114 -11.21 -0.02 1.35
N PHE A 115 -12.17 0.61 0.68
CA PHE A 115 -12.33 2.06 0.56
C PHE A 115 -13.42 2.61 1.51
N ALA A 116 -14.23 1.74 2.10
CA ALA A 116 -15.44 2.11 2.85
C ALA A 116 -15.19 2.10 4.37
N TYR A 117 -14.69 3.20 4.92
CA TYR A 117 -14.77 3.47 6.35
C TYR A 117 -16.12 4.16 6.63
N ASP A 118 -16.85 3.69 7.63
CA ASP A 118 -18.18 4.16 8.05
C ASP A 118 -19.34 3.99 7.03
N ARG A 119 -19.82 2.74 6.91
CA ARG A 119 -21.12 2.46 6.29
C ARG A 119 -22.02 1.71 7.27
N ASN A 120 -23.31 1.96 7.15
CA ASN A 120 -24.29 1.13 7.84
C ASN A 120 -24.19 -0.32 7.34
N PRO A 121 -24.08 -1.30 8.25
CA PRO A 121 -24.18 -2.70 7.88
C PRO A 121 -25.46 -2.95 7.06
N GLY A 122 -25.32 -3.64 5.92
CA GLY A 122 -26.44 -3.95 5.03
C GLY A 122 -26.79 -2.88 3.98
N GLN A 123 -26.27 -1.65 4.07
CA GLN A 123 -26.55 -0.61 3.05
C GLN A 123 -25.95 -0.95 1.68
N TYR A 124 -24.80 -1.64 1.68
CA TYR A 124 -24.10 -2.09 0.48
C TYR A 124 -23.60 -3.52 0.70
N PRO A 125 -24.44 -4.55 0.55
CA PRO A 125 -24.09 -5.91 0.95
C PRO A 125 -23.00 -6.54 0.08
N PHE A 126 -22.74 -5.99 -1.11
CA PHE A 126 -21.85 -6.58 -2.10
C PHE A 126 -20.42 -6.02 -2.10
N LEU A 127 -20.09 -5.02 -1.25
CA LEU A 127 -18.79 -4.34 -1.33
C LEU A 127 -17.59 -5.27 -1.10
N ASN A 128 -17.74 -6.26 -0.22
CA ASN A 128 -16.73 -7.28 0.04
C ASN A 128 -16.60 -8.31 -1.09
N SER A 129 -17.58 -8.41 -1.99
CA SER A 129 -17.59 -9.32 -3.14
C SER A 129 -17.23 -8.62 -4.45
N THR A 130 -17.31 -7.29 -4.51
CA THR A 130 -16.95 -6.50 -5.68
C THR A 130 -15.44 -6.26 -5.68
N ASN A 131 -14.73 -7.04 -6.49
CA ASN A 131 -13.27 -7.01 -6.56
C ASN A 131 -12.77 -5.87 -7.47
N VAL A 132 -11.70 -5.23 -7.02
CA VAL A 132 -10.81 -4.40 -7.82
C VAL A 132 -9.50 -5.18 -7.94
N PHE A 133 -9.11 -5.54 -9.16
CA PHE A 133 -7.93 -6.35 -9.41
C PHE A 133 -7.01 -5.64 -10.40
N ILE A 134 -5.75 -5.47 -9.99
CA ILE A 134 -4.66 -5.07 -10.89
C ILE A 134 -3.82 -6.32 -11.16
N PRO A 135 -3.87 -6.86 -12.39
CA PRO A 135 -3.04 -7.98 -12.81
C PRO A 135 -1.55 -7.75 -12.58
N LEU A 136 -0.81 -8.84 -12.44
CA LEU A 136 0.65 -8.78 -12.27
C LEU A 136 1.34 -8.04 -13.43
N ASP A 137 0.90 -8.28 -14.67
CA ASP A 137 1.52 -7.67 -15.85
C ASP A 137 1.43 -6.14 -15.80
N ASP A 138 0.28 -5.61 -15.42
CA ASP A 138 0.08 -4.17 -15.24
C ASP A 138 0.99 -3.63 -14.12
N LEU A 139 1.14 -4.35 -13.01
CA LEU A 139 2.05 -3.96 -11.93
C LEU A 139 3.52 -3.96 -12.36
N VAL A 140 3.92 -4.90 -13.22
CA VAL A 140 5.27 -4.95 -13.79
C VAL A 140 5.50 -3.78 -14.72
N SER A 141 4.57 -3.50 -15.65
CA SER A 141 4.68 -2.36 -16.57
C SER A 141 4.77 -1.03 -15.80
N MET A 142 3.90 -0.80 -14.82
CA MET A 142 3.97 0.41 -13.97
C MET A 142 5.31 0.55 -13.26
N LEU A 143 5.88 -0.57 -12.79
CA LEU A 143 7.17 -0.57 -12.11
C LEU A 143 8.32 -0.25 -13.07
N GLU A 144 8.33 -0.86 -14.26
CA GLU A 144 9.35 -0.63 -15.28
C GLU A 144 9.34 0.82 -15.77
N GLU A 145 8.16 1.37 -16.06
CA GLU A 145 7.99 2.79 -16.42
C GLU A 145 8.50 3.73 -15.31
N SER A 146 8.24 3.38 -14.04
CA SER A 146 8.70 4.17 -12.89
C SER A 146 10.22 4.07 -12.68
N GLU A 147 10.82 2.92 -12.97
CA GLU A 147 12.27 2.72 -12.91
C GLU A 147 12.99 3.53 -14.00
N GLU A 148 12.48 3.47 -15.23
CA GLU A 148 13.01 4.23 -16.37
C GLU A 148 12.95 5.75 -16.12
N ALA A 149 11.78 6.27 -15.73
CA ALA A 149 11.62 7.69 -15.41
C ALA A 149 12.56 8.18 -14.29
N GLN A 150 12.88 7.31 -13.33
CA GLN A 150 13.79 7.62 -12.23
C GLN A 150 15.27 7.60 -12.66
N GLU A 151 15.64 6.74 -13.60
CA GLU A 151 16.97 6.74 -14.22
C GLU A 151 17.18 8.00 -15.06
N ASP A 152 16.19 8.37 -15.88
CA ASP A 152 16.20 9.61 -16.67
C ASP A 152 16.34 10.84 -15.78
N PHE A 153 15.52 10.94 -14.72
CA PHE A 153 15.59 12.04 -13.77
C PHE A 153 16.97 12.17 -13.11
N LYS A 154 17.63 11.04 -12.80
CA LYS A 154 19.00 11.05 -12.24
C LYS A 154 20.04 11.46 -13.28
N ALA A 155 19.88 11.05 -14.54
CA ALA A 155 20.79 11.40 -15.63
C ALA A 155 20.73 12.90 -15.97
N GLU A 156 19.56 13.52 -15.83
CA GLU A 156 19.32 14.94 -16.10
C GLU A 156 19.74 15.90 -14.99
N GLN A 157 20.06 15.42 -13.77
CA GLN A 157 20.61 16.30 -12.74
C GLN A 157 22.04 16.73 -13.11
N PRO A 158 22.29 18.03 -13.40
CA PRO A 158 23.64 18.49 -13.68
C PRO A 158 24.52 18.19 -12.47
N ARG A 159 25.68 17.55 -12.71
CA ARG A 159 26.72 17.36 -11.69
C ARG A 159 26.97 18.72 -11.06
N ARG A 160 26.46 18.95 -9.85
CA ARG A 160 26.84 20.14 -9.06
C ARG A 160 28.33 19.99 -8.80
N THR A 161 29.12 20.64 -9.65
CA THR A 161 30.54 20.86 -9.44
C THR A 161 30.68 21.56 -8.11
N SER A 162 31.29 20.87 -7.15
CA SER A 162 31.81 21.44 -5.92
C SER A 162 32.87 22.44 -6.34
N GLY A 163 32.57 23.72 -6.17
CA GLY A 163 33.55 24.81 -6.11
C GLY A 163 33.77 25.17 -4.65
#